data_AF-A0A1Y2AFE7-F1
#
_entry.id   AF-A0A1Y2AFE7-F1
#
_cell.length_a   1.000
_cell.length_b   1.000
_cell.length_c   1.000
_cell.angle_alpha   90.00
_cell.angle_beta   90.00
_cell.angle_gamma   90.00
#
_symmetry.space_group_name_H-M   'P 1'
#
loop_
_entity.id
_entity.type
_entity.pdbx_description
1 polymer ?
#
loop_
_entity_poly.entity_id
_entity_poly.type
_entity_poly.pdbx_seq_one_letter_code
_entity_poly.pdbx_strand_id
1 'polypeptide(L)'
;MGNAAGPTAAISGLSYGSWSGLGGGPACGLCYALTVYGSYDGQADPALFPKCSLVVRVTDQCPYPDNKEWCPGPEQPESEGFLNPRGMRYHFDINISSGQGEAREWFPRDASGNLLGTGKVYFEMVSCREWSGWKYGAKNITTLKDETWGCIALDP
;
A
#
# COMPACT_ATOMS: atom_id res chain seq x y z
N MET A 1 3.86 -16.86 -6.38
CA MET A 1 3.92 -15.46 -5.90
C MET A 1 5.34 -15.22 -5.42
N GLY A 2 6.09 -14.34 -6.08
CA GLY A 2 7.47 -14.04 -5.70
C GLY A 2 7.50 -13.27 -4.39
N ASN A 3 8.29 -13.71 -3.43
CA ASN A 3 8.49 -12.98 -2.17
C ASN A 3 9.18 -11.65 -2.48
N ALA A 4 8.42 -10.55 -2.53
CA ALA A 4 9.00 -9.22 -2.61
C ALA A 4 9.94 -9.01 -1.41
N ALA A 5 11.12 -8.44 -1.68
CA ALA A 5 12.18 -8.31 -0.69
C ALA A 5 11.83 -7.34 0.47
N GLY A 6 10.81 -6.51 0.29
CA GLY A 6 10.22 -5.63 1.29
C GLY A 6 8.70 -5.48 1.09
N PRO A 7 7.99 -4.78 2.00
CA PRO A 7 6.55 -4.56 1.92
C PRO A 7 6.11 -3.81 0.65
N THR A 8 5.08 -4.29 -0.04
CA THR A 8 4.56 -3.63 -1.25
C THR A 8 3.08 -3.34 -1.13
N ALA A 9 2.61 -2.34 -1.86
CA ALA A 9 1.20 -1.98 -1.91
C ALA A 9 0.74 -1.66 -3.34
N ALA A 10 -0.55 -1.88 -3.58
CA ALA A 10 -1.28 -1.23 -4.64
C ALA A 10 -1.89 0.06 -4.09
N ILE A 11 -1.91 1.14 -4.87
CA ILE A 11 -2.59 2.39 -4.46
C ILE A 11 -3.80 2.65 -5.36
N SER A 12 -4.85 3.29 -4.83
CA SER A 12 -6.06 3.63 -5.60
C SER A 12 -5.74 4.31 -6.93
N GLY A 13 -6.44 3.94 -8.01
CA GLY A 13 -6.14 4.40 -9.37
C GLY A 13 -5.97 5.91 -9.54
N LEU A 14 -6.80 6.73 -8.88
CA LEU A 14 -6.65 8.19 -8.86
C LEU A 14 -5.29 8.65 -8.32
N SER A 15 -4.75 7.95 -7.33
CA SER A 15 -3.45 8.22 -6.71
C SER A 15 -2.31 7.52 -7.43
N TYR A 16 -2.57 6.39 -8.09
CA TYR A 16 -1.60 5.70 -8.92
C TYR A 16 -1.21 6.55 -10.14
N GLY A 17 -2.20 7.26 -10.71
CA GLY A 17 -2.06 8.16 -11.85
C GLY A 17 -1.92 7.43 -13.19
N SER A 18 -2.44 6.21 -13.27
CA SER A 18 -2.63 5.42 -14.49
C SER A 18 -3.85 4.51 -14.32
N TRP A 19 -4.25 3.81 -15.38
CA TRP A 19 -5.39 2.89 -15.40
C TRP A 19 -4.99 1.51 -15.91
N SER A 20 -5.81 0.51 -15.59
CA SER A 20 -5.62 -0.87 -16.04
C SER A 20 -5.36 -0.93 -17.55
N GLY A 21 -4.23 -1.51 -17.94
CA GLY A 21 -3.80 -1.63 -19.35
C GLY A 21 -2.99 -0.45 -19.90
N LEU A 22 -2.80 0.64 -19.15
CA LEU A 22 -2.02 1.81 -19.59
C LEU A 22 -0.58 1.86 -19.04
N GLY A 23 -0.19 0.88 -18.23
CA GLY A 23 1.15 0.79 -17.65
C GLY A 23 1.30 1.60 -16.35
N GLY A 24 2.56 1.86 -15.95
CA GLY A 24 2.88 2.47 -14.67
C GLY A 24 2.53 3.96 -14.61
N GLY A 25 1.81 4.36 -13.56
CA GLY A 25 1.55 5.78 -13.26
C GLY A 25 2.67 6.43 -12.42
N PRO A 26 2.60 7.75 -12.16
CA PRO A 26 3.62 8.48 -11.40
C PRO A 26 3.90 7.94 -10.00
N ALA A 27 2.94 7.27 -9.36
CA ALA A 27 3.16 6.67 -8.03
C ALA A 27 3.96 5.37 -8.07
N CYS A 28 4.08 4.75 -9.25
CA CYS A 28 4.76 3.47 -9.45
C CYS A 28 6.22 3.59 -9.00
N GLY A 29 6.55 2.95 -7.87
CA GLY A 29 7.90 2.89 -7.33
C GLY A 29 8.20 3.86 -6.20
N LEU A 30 7.26 4.75 -5.86
CA LEU A 30 7.35 5.61 -4.67
C LEU A 30 7.19 4.79 -3.39
N CYS A 31 7.78 5.28 -2.31
CA CYS A 31 7.72 4.67 -0.99
C CYS A 31 6.98 5.56 0.01
N TYR A 32 6.16 4.94 0.86
CA TYR A 32 5.37 5.62 1.87
C TYR A 32 5.53 4.93 3.22
N ALA A 33 5.76 5.70 4.27
CA ALA A 33 5.67 5.21 5.64
C ALA A 33 4.21 5.27 6.11
N LEU A 34 3.67 4.14 6.55
CA LEU A 34 2.29 4.00 7.01
C LEU A 34 2.28 3.79 8.53
N THR A 35 1.52 4.59 9.26
CA THR A 35 1.37 4.50 10.72
C THR A 35 -0.08 4.20 11.08
N VAL A 36 -0.35 3.03 11.65
CA VAL A 36 -1.69 2.64 12.12
C VAL A 36 -2.15 3.57 13.24
N TYR A 37 -3.39 4.05 13.16
CA TYR A 37 -4.08 4.71 14.26
C TYR A 37 -5.46 4.13 14.57
N GLY A 38 -5.92 3.13 13.80
CA GLY A 38 -7.21 2.48 14.01
C GLY A 38 -7.53 1.42 12.98
N SER A 39 -8.75 0.89 13.06
CA SER A 39 -9.36 0.00 12.06
C SER A 39 -10.57 0.67 11.43
N TYR A 40 -11.05 0.11 10.32
CA TYR A 40 -12.27 0.59 9.67
C TYR A 40 -13.50 0.49 10.60
N ASP A 41 -13.67 -0.66 11.25
CA ASP A 41 -14.82 -1.04 12.08
C ASP A 41 -14.66 -0.72 13.57
N GLY A 42 -13.51 -0.16 13.97
CA GLY A 42 -13.22 0.19 15.36
C GLY A 42 -12.92 -1.00 16.27
N GLN A 43 -12.66 -2.20 15.71
CA GLN A 43 -12.40 -3.42 16.49
C GLN A 43 -10.92 -3.60 16.88
N ALA A 44 -10.03 -2.76 16.35
CA ALA A 44 -8.61 -2.87 16.61
C ALA A 44 -8.25 -2.46 18.04
N ASP A 45 -7.45 -3.27 18.72
CA ASP A 45 -6.94 -2.98 20.06
C ASP A 45 -5.71 -2.07 19.96
N PRO A 46 -5.78 -0.81 20.43
CA PRO A 46 -4.65 0.11 20.41
C PRO A 46 -3.41 -0.40 21.16
N ALA A 47 -3.58 -1.29 22.15
CA ALA A 47 -2.45 -1.88 22.86
C ALA A 47 -1.62 -2.83 21.98
N LEU A 48 -2.21 -3.34 20.90
CA LEU A 48 -1.59 -4.24 19.93
C LEU A 48 -1.16 -3.54 18.64
N PHE A 49 -1.25 -2.21 18.56
CA PHE A 49 -0.77 -1.49 17.38
C PHE A 49 0.74 -1.65 17.22
N PRO A 50 1.22 -1.82 15.98
CA PRO A 50 2.65 -1.77 15.70
C PRO A 50 3.20 -0.41 16.13
N LYS A 51 4.35 -0.41 16.80
CA LYS A 51 4.99 0.82 17.30
C LYS A 51 5.73 1.60 16.21
N CYS A 52 6.04 0.95 15.09
CA CYS A 52 6.79 1.52 13.99
C CYS A 52 5.91 1.60 12.74
N SER A 53 6.19 2.58 11.89
CA SER A 53 5.58 2.67 10.57
C SER A 53 6.04 1.52 9.68
N LEU A 54 5.14 1.04 8.81
CA LEU A 54 5.50 0.14 7.72
C LEU A 54 5.85 0.99 6.50
N VAL A 55 7.09 0.89 6.03
CA VAL A 55 7.45 1.50 4.75
C VAL A 55 7.04 0.55 3.64
N VAL A 56 6.08 0.95 2.81
CA VAL A 56 5.64 0.20 1.63
C VAL A 56 6.16 0.85 0.37
N ARG A 57 6.44 0.05 -0.64
CA ARG A 57 6.68 0.52 -2.01
C ARG A 57 5.46 0.26 -2.87
N VAL A 58 5.04 1.27 -3.64
CA VAL A 58 3.94 1.13 -4.59
C VAL A 58 4.43 0.34 -5.80
N THR A 59 3.81 -0.81 -6.05
CA THR A 59 4.18 -1.69 -7.18
C THR A 59 3.01 -1.97 -8.10
N ASP A 60 1.80 -1.60 -7.70
CA ASP A 60 0.58 -1.98 -8.39
C ASP A 60 -0.50 -0.90 -8.25
N GLN A 61 -1.56 -1.05 -9.03
CA GLN A 61 -2.75 -0.25 -8.98
C GLN A 61 -3.88 -1.03 -8.29
N CYS A 62 -4.62 -0.38 -7.39
CA CYS A 62 -5.93 -0.86 -6.99
C CYS A 62 -6.99 -0.28 -7.94
N PRO A 63 -7.57 -1.07 -8.87
CA PRO A 63 -8.49 -0.56 -9.87
C PRO A 63 -9.86 -0.28 -9.25
N TYR A 64 -10.39 0.93 -9.49
CA TYR A 64 -11.70 1.35 -9.01
C TYR A 64 -12.85 0.41 -9.42
N PRO A 65 -12.99 -0.02 -10.69
CA PRO A 65 -14.15 -0.81 -11.12
C PRO A 65 -14.37 -2.08 -10.31
N ASP A 66 -13.28 -2.73 -9.89
CA ASP A 66 -13.31 -4.00 -9.16
C ASP A 66 -13.24 -3.81 -7.64
N ASN A 67 -12.92 -2.60 -7.16
CA ASN A 67 -12.64 -2.33 -5.74
C ASN A 67 -13.39 -1.09 -5.21
N LYS A 68 -14.61 -0.82 -5.71
CA LYS A 68 -15.38 0.40 -5.42
C LYS A 68 -15.57 0.71 -3.93
N GLU A 69 -15.62 -0.33 -3.09
CA GLU A 69 -15.76 -0.17 -1.63
C GLU A 69 -14.54 0.51 -0.99
N TRP A 70 -13.35 0.28 -1.54
CA TRP A 70 -12.08 0.63 -0.90
C TRP A 70 -11.25 1.61 -1.71
N CYS A 71 -11.21 1.48 -3.03
CA CYS A 71 -10.36 2.28 -3.88
C CYS A 71 -11.21 3.35 -4.56
N PRO A 72 -11.05 4.65 -4.24
CA PRO A 72 -11.82 5.70 -4.88
C PRO A 72 -11.51 5.84 -6.37
N GLY A 73 -12.47 6.37 -7.13
CA GLY A 73 -12.40 6.50 -8.58
C GLY A 73 -13.11 7.73 -9.12
N PRO A 74 -13.04 7.97 -10.44
CA PRO A 74 -13.46 9.21 -11.06
C PRO A 74 -14.99 9.39 -11.09
N GLU A 75 -15.76 8.33 -10.81
CA GLU A 75 -17.22 8.40 -10.64
C GLU A 75 -17.62 9.14 -9.35
N GLN A 76 -16.69 9.36 -8.42
CA GLN A 76 -16.94 10.09 -7.18
C GLN A 76 -16.85 11.61 -7.39
N PRO A 77 -17.73 12.43 -6.80
CA PRO A 77 -17.71 13.87 -7.00
C PRO A 77 -16.41 14.52 -6.49
N GLU A 78 -15.78 15.36 -7.31
CA GLU A 78 -14.62 16.16 -6.88
C GLU A 78 -14.97 17.08 -5.70
N SER A 79 -16.18 17.65 -5.71
CA SER A 79 -16.72 18.48 -4.63
C SER A 79 -16.79 17.76 -3.29
N GLU A 80 -16.82 16.43 -3.31
CA GLU A 80 -16.82 15.59 -2.11
C GLU A 80 -15.42 15.03 -1.81
N GLY A 81 -14.43 15.31 -2.66
CA GLY A 81 -13.04 14.96 -2.45
C GLY A 81 -12.63 13.56 -2.92
N PHE A 82 -13.41 12.96 -3.83
CA PHE A 82 -13.19 11.60 -4.35
C PHE A 82 -13.11 10.54 -3.25
N LEU A 83 -14.08 10.52 -2.34
CA LEU A 83 -14.08 9.56 -1.23
C LEU A 83 -14.64 8.21 -1.66
N ASN A 84 -14.07 7.12 -1.14
CA ASN A 84 -14.71 5.80 -1.20
C ASN A 84 -15.90 5.72 -0.21
N PRO A 85 -16.72 4.66 -0.25
CA PRO A 85 -17.80 4.42 0.72
C PRO A 85 -17.39 4.35 2.19
N ARG A 86 -16.09 4.30 2.50
CA ARG A 86 -15.53 4.36 3.86
C ARG A 86 -15.07 5.76 4.27
N GLY A 87 -15.32 6.78 3.44
CA GLY A 87 -14.94 8.16 3.68
C GLY A 87 -13.45 8.45 3.49
N MET A 88 -12.72 7.59 2.75
CA MET A 88 -11.29 7.75 2.53
C MET A 88 -10.98 8.20 1.11
N ARG A 89 -10.10 9.20 0.98
CA ARG A 89 -9.59 9.73 -0.30
C ARG A 89 -8.48 8.86 -0.90
N TYR A 90 -7.77 8.12 -0.06
CA TYR A 90 -6.63 7.28 -0.46
C TYR A 90 -6.83 5.87 0.05
N HIS A 91 -6.34 4.90 -0.71
CA HIS A 91 -6.30 3.51 -0.28
C HIS A 91 -4.99 2.86 -0.68
N PHE A 92 -4.39 2.14 0.27
CA PHE A 92 -3.23 1.27 0.06
C PHE A 92 -3.69 -0.17 0.30
N ASP A 93 -3.73 -0.97 -0.75
CA ASP A 93 -3.94 -2.41 -0.65
C ASP A 93 -2.57 -3.08 -0.46
N ILE A 94 -2.24 -3.40 0.78
CA ILE A 94 -0.92 -3.90 1.16
C ILE A 94 -0.87 -5.39 0.86
N ASN A 95 0.14 -5.82 0.10
CA ASN A 95 0.40 -7.24 -0.09
C ASN A 95 0.86 -7.85 1.24
N ILE A 96 -0.07 -8.48 1.97
CA ILE A 96 0.18 -9.05 3.30
C ILE A 96 1.31 -10.10 3.32
N SER A 97 1.62 -10.72 2.18
CA SER A 97 2.69 -11.71 2.05
C SER A 97 4.07 -11.12 1.71
N SER A 98 4.13 -9.82 1.42
CA SER A 98 5.38 -9.12 1.06
C SER A 98 6.26 -8.82 2.27
N GLY A 99 7.53 -8.47 2.00
CA GLY A 99 8.50 -8.14 3.06
C GLY A 99 8.84 -9.32 3.97
N GLN A 100 8.79 -10.54 3.43
CA GLN A 100 9.08 -11.77 4.19
C GLN A 100 8.20 -11.90 5.46
N GLY A 101 6.96 -11.40 5.40
CA GLY A 101 6.00 -11.43 6.51
C GLY A 101 5.93 -10.14 7.34
N GLU A 102 6.83 -9.17 7.12
CA GLU A 102 6.82 -7.86 7.79
C GLU A 102 5.46 -7.17 7.66
N ALA A 103 4.86 -7.18 6.46
CA ALA A 103 3.56 -6.58 6.22
C ALA A 103 2.46 -7.24 7.08
N ARG A 104 2.44 -8.57 7.17
CA ARG A 104 1.46 -9.32 7.97
C ARG A 104 1.53 -8.98 9.45
N GLU A 105 2.72 -8.85 10.01
CA GLU A 105 2.90 -8.55 11.43
C GLU A 105 2.52 -7.11 11.80
N TRP A 106 2.52 -6.20 10.82
CA TRP A 106 2.12 -4.82 11.01
C TRP A 106 0.60 -4.59 10.97
N PHE A 107 -0.19 -5.48 10.36
CA PHE A 107 -1.63 -5.29 10.29
C PHE A 107 -2.30 -5.22 11.68
N PRO A 108 -3.29 -4.33 11.88
CA PRO A 108 -3.99 -4.21 13.15
C PRO A 108 -4.65 -5.52 13.60
N ARG A 109 -4.71 -5.72 14.92
CA ARG A 109 -5.31 -6.90 15.55
C ARG A 109 -6.44 -6.52 16.50
N ASP A 110 -7.40 -7.42 16.68
CA ASP A 110 -8.41 -7.32 17.73
C ASP A 110 -7.83 -7.68 19.11
N ALA A 111 -8.60 -7.50 20.18
CA ALA A 111 -8.19 -7.84 21.55
C ALA A 111 -7.89 -9.34 21.78
N SER A 112 -8.33 -10.21 20.86
CA SER A 112 -8.02 -11.65 20.87
C SER A 112 -6.74 -11.98 20.09
N GLY A 113 -6.11 -10.98 19.45
CA GLY A 113 -4.90 -11.12 18.64
C GLY A 113 -5.17 -11.50 17.18
N ASN A 114 -6.43 -11.56 16.72
CA ASN A 114 -6.76 -11.88 15.34
C ASN A 114 -6.47 -10.69 14.42
N LEU A 115 -5.96 -10.97 13.22
CA LEU A 115 -5.75 -9.94 12.20
C LEU A 115 -7.09 -9.42 11.67
N LEU A 116 -7.26 -8.10 11.65
CA LEU A 116 -8.49 -7.45 11.17
C LEU A 116 -8.50 -7.20 9.66
N GLY A 117 -7.36 -7.37 8.99
CA GLY A 117 -7.23 -7.20 7.53
C GLY A 117 -7.44 -5.77 7.01
N THR A 118 -7.86 -4.83 7.85
CA THR A 118 -8.04 -3.42 7.50
C THR A 118 -7.48 -2.51 8.58
N GLY A 119 -7.01 -1.33 8.19
CA GLY A 119 -6.44 -0.34 9.09
C GLY A 119 -6.68 1.08 8.58
N LYS A 120 -6.76 2.03 9.50
CA LYS A 120 -6.69 3.46 9.23
C LYS A 120 -5.26 3.93 9.54
N VAL A 121 -4.68 4.67 8.62
CA VAL A 121 -3.25 5.02 8.66
C VAL A 121 -3.03 6.51 8.42
N TYR A 122 -2.06 7.08 9.13
CA TYR A 122 -1.35 8.25 8.62
C TYR A 122 -0.32 7.76 7.62
N PHE A 123 -0.05 8.56 6.58
CA PHE A 123 0.98 8.24 5.61
C PHE A 123 1.79 9.47 5.23
N GLU A 124 3.06 9.25 4.95
CA GLU A 124 3.98 10.24 4.40
C GLU A 124 4.85 9.60 3.33
N MET A 125 5.17 10.37 2.29
CA MET A 125 6.12 9.92 1.28
C MET A 125 7.53 9.99 1.88
N VAL A 126 8.31 8.94 1.70
CA VAL A 126 9.67 8.82 2.26
C VAL A 126 10.67 8.36 1.20
N SER A 127 11.96 8.46 1.52
CA SER A 127 12.99 7.87 0.67
C SER A 127 12.80 6.36 0.59
N CYS A 128 12.92 5.78 -0.61
CA CYS A 128 12.88 4.32 -0.77
C CYS A 128 14.09 3.61 -0.13
N ARG A 129 15.07 4.36 0.40
CA ARG A 129 16.15 3.81 1.24
C ARG A 129 15.65 3.29 2.59
N GLU A 130 14.51 3.80 3.05
CA GLU A 130 13.86 3.37 4.29
C GLU A 130 13.05 2.08 4.10
N TRP A 131 12.74 1.73 2.85
CA TRP A 131 12.06 0.49 2.53
C TRP A 131 12.98 -0.72 2.77
N SER A 132 12.52 -1.70 3.55
CA SER A 132 13.34 -2.85 3.97
C SER A 132 13.86 -3.69 2.80
N GLY A 133 13.21 -3.64 1.64
CA GLY A 133 13.65 -4.29 0.41
C GLY A 133 14.86 -3.63 -0.27
N TRP A 134 15.20 -2.38 0.07
CA TRP A 134 16.28 -1.61 -0.56
C TRP A 134 17.65 -2.31 -0.45
N LYS A 135 17.93 -2.88 0.72
CA LYS A 135 19.21 -3.57 1.03
C LYS A 135 19.46 -4.81 0.16
N TYR A 136 18.43 -5.37 -0.46
CA TYR A 136 18.54 -6.56 -1.31
C TYR A 136 18.81 -6.24 -2.78
N GLY A 137 19.23 -5.00 -3.09
CA GLY A 137 19.50 -4.59 -4.47
C GLY A 137 18.24 -4.42 -5.31
N ALA A 138 17.05 -4.47 -4.69
CA ALA A 138 15.75 -4.29 -5.32
C ALA A 138 15.48 -2.83 -5.71
N LYS A 139 16.49 -2.10 -6.19
CA LYS A 139 16.33 -0.80 -6.85
C LYS A 139 15.43 -0.96 -8.09
N ASN A 140 15.59 -2.09 -8.77
CA ASN A 140 14.65 -2.63 -9.75
C ASN A 140 13.97 -3.84 -9.14
N ILE A 141 12.65 -3.98 -9.28
CA ILE A 141 11.92 -5.18 -8.83
C ILE A 141 12.23 -6.44 -9.69
N THR A 142 13.35 -6.44 -10.41
CA THR A 142 13.77 -7.44 -11.41
C THR A 142 14.80 -8.43 -10.88
N THR A 143 14.74 -8.86 -9.61
CA THR A 143 15.53 -10.04 -9.20
C THR A 143 14.90 -11.35 -9.68
N LEU A 144 13.78 -11.31 -10.40
CA LEU A 144 13.44 -12.33 -11.39
C LEU A 144 14.24 -12.02 -12.66
N LYS A 145 15.05 -12.99 -13.11
CA LYS A 145 15.97 -12.93 -14.26
C LYS A 145 15.30 -12.66 -15.63
N ASP A 146 14.06 -12.22 -15.63
CA ASP A 146 13.27 -12.01 -16.82
C ASP A 146 13.00 -10.50 -16.94
N GLU A 147 13.21 -9.95 -18.13
CA GLU A 147 13.01 -8.55 -18.47
C GLU A 147 11.53 -8.15 -18.27
N THR A 148 11.16 -7.76 -17.06
CA THR A 148 9.81 -7.28 -16.76
C THR A 148 9.78 -5.76 -16.69
N TRP A 149 8.82 -5.18 -17.39
CA TRP A 149 8.40 -3.79 -17.24
C TRP A 149 7.75 -3.64 -15.86
N GLY A 150 8.24 -2.75 -15.00
CA GLY A 150 7.73 -2.62 -13.64
C GLY A 150 8.14 -1.30 -12.96
N CYS A 151 7.59 -1.06 -11.78
CA CYS A 151 7.85 0.15 -11.00
C CYS A 151 9.32 0.28 -10.58
N ILE A 152 10.10 1.07 -11.33
CA ILE A 152 11.47 1.44 -10.98
C ILE A 152 11.43 2.29 -9.70
N ALA A 153 12.38 2.09 -8.79
CA ALA A 153 12.38 2.85 -7.53
C ALA A 153 12.57 4.32 -7.87
N LEU A 154 11.60 5.14 -7.47
CA LEU A 154 11.75 6.58 -7.50
C LEU A 154 12.08 6.99 -6.06
N ASP A 155 13.33 7.34 -5.82
CA ASP A 155 13.71 8.09 -4.62
C ASP A 155 13.24 9.54 -4.90
N PRO A 156 12.29 10.10 -4.13
CA PRO A 156 11.86 11.48 -4.32
C PRO A 156 12.98 12.50 -4.07
#